data_AF-A0A2E1RS11-F1
#
_entry.id   AF-A0A2E1RS11-F1
#
_cell.length_a   1.000
_cell.length_b   1.000
_cell.length_c   1.000
_cell.angle_alpha   90.00
_cell.angle_beta   90.00
_cell.angle_gamma   90.00
#
_symmetry.space_group_name_H-M   'P 1'
#
loop_
_entity.id
_entity.type
_entity.pdbx_description
1 polymer ?
#
loop_
_entity_poly.entity_id
_entity_poly.type
_entity_poly.pdbx_seq_one_letter_code
_entity_poly.pdbx_strand_id
1 'polypeptide(L)'
;MNSYTHPLNHNQVNELRGILEQENYEFKSRDYAIFSAKKDKLNVTVYEKGPKVLVQGKGTKDFIQFTLEPKVLGFAKLGYEEELYPKMFEPHFGIDESGKGDFFGPLVIAGAYTDKTLTRSLIDAGVTDSKKISDLKIQKLSKIIKEAPGIEYDVILINPSKYNELYKSIGNLNKLLAWGHAKCIENLCAKKPHCQRALSDQFAKSSVLESSLGPMGKNIILEQRTKAEEDVAVATASILARNHFVEWMDAASKEYNIEIPKGASMKVKEAGNFLVKAHGVGILSKIAKLHFKTAQNWL
;
A
#
# COMPACT_ATOMS: atom_id res chain seq x y z
N MET A 1 0.49 13.71 11.39
CA MET A 1 0.48 14.06 9.94
C MET A 1 1.33 15.32 9.74
N ASN A 2 2.34 15.27 8.86
CA ASN A 2 3.26 16.41 8.60
C ASN A 2 3.08 17.05 7.21
N SER A 3 2.34 16.38 6.33
CA SER A 3 2.04 16.85 4.98
C SER A 3 0.71 16.30 4.52
N TYR A 4 -0.06 17.10 3.78
CA TYR A 4 -1.32 16.71 3.16
C TYR A 4 -1.45 17.36 1.80
N THR A 5 -2.04 16.65 0.83
CA THR A 5 -2.33 17.20 -0.48
C THR A 5 -3.74 16.91 -0.92
N HIS A 6 -4.40 17.87 -1.56
CA HIS A 6 -5.74 17.68 -2.13
C HIS A 6 -5.89 18.50 -3.43
N PRO A 7 -6.48 17.94 -4.49
CA PRO A 7 -6.86 18.73 -5.67
C PRO A 7 -7.90 19.80 -5.30
N LEU A 8 -7.81 20.97 -5.90
CA LEU A 8 -8.73 22.08 -5.74
C LEU A 8 -9.28 22.49 -7.11
N ASN A 9 -10.52 22.97 -7.14
CA ASN A 9 -11.02 23.72 -8.28
C ASN A 9 -10.69 25.22 -8.12
N HIS A 10 -10.88 26.01 -9.18
CA HIS A 10 -10.52 27.45 -9.17
C HIS A 10 -11.25 28.26 -8.09
N ASN A 11 -12.51 27.94 -7.79
CA ASN A 11 -13.25 28.63 -6.73
C ASN A 11 -12.63 28.35 -5.36
N GLN A 12 -12.29 27.09 -5.09
CA GLN A 12 -11.63 26.67 -3.85
C GLN A 12 -10.23 27.29 -3.69
N VAL A 13 -9.49 27.48 -4.79
CA VAL A 13 -8.20 28.19 -4.76
C VAL A 13 -8.39 29.64 -4.30
N ASN A 14 -9.40 30.32 -4.83
CA ASN A 14 -9.69 31.71 -4.46
C ASN A 14 -10.18 31.82 -3.01
N GLU A 15 -11.05 30.91 -2.57
CA GLU A 15 -11.55 30.85 -1.20
C GLU A 15 -10.41 30.59 -0.20
N LEU A 16 -9.56 29.59 -0.48
CA LEU A 16 -8.39 29.31 0.34
C LEU A 16 -7.46 30.52 0.43
N ARG A 17 -7.22 31.21 -0.69
CA ARG A 17 -6.39 32.43 -0.69
C ARG A 17 -6.98 33.51 0.22
N GLY A 18 -8.28 33.79 0.09
CA GLY A 18 -8.95 34.80 0.92
C GLY A 18 -8.89 34.48 2.41
N ILE A 19 -9.07 33.22 2.79
CA ILE A 19 -8.92 32.77 4.19
C ILE A 19 -7.48 33.00 4.69
N LEU A 20 -6.47 32.64 3.90
CA LEU A 20 -5.07 32.81 4.28
C LEU A 20 -4.69 34.30 4.43
N GLU A 21 -5.25 35.17 3.59
CA GLU A 21 -5.11 36.63 3.71
C GLU A 21 -5.78 37.14 5.00
N GLN A 22 -7.03 36.74 5.28
CA GLN A 22 -7.75 37.12 6.51
C GLN A 22 -7.05 36.63 7.80
N GLU A 23 -6.44 35.44 7.75
CA GLU A 23 -5.71 34.86 8.87
C GLU A 23 -4.25 35.35 8.96
N ASN A 24 -3.85 36.35 8.16
CA ASN A 24 -2.53 36.98 8.17
C ASN A 24 -1.37 36.00 7.89
N TYR A 25 -1.51 35.11 6.91
CA TYR A 25 -0.39 34.31 6.42
C TYR A 25 0.58 35.18 5.59
N GLU A 26 1.88 34.92 5.71
CA GLU A 26 2.93 35.55 4.91
C GLU A 26 3.02 34.87 3.53
N PHE A 27 2.70 35.60 2.45
CA PHE A 27 2.78 35.08 1.08
C PHE A 27 4.20 35.14 0.51
N LYS A 28 4.59 34.10 -0.22
CA LYS A 28 5.92 33.93 -0.84
C LYS A 28 5.77 33.43 -2.28
N SER A 29 6.68 33.88 -3.14
CA SER A 29 6.81 33.33 -4.48
C SER A 29 7.46 31.94 -4.45
N ARG A 30 6.95 31.03 -5.28
CA ARG A 30 7.51 29.71 -5.53
C ARG A 30 7.24 29.35 -6.99
N ASP A 31 8.23 28.73 -7.63
CA ASP A 31 8.07 28.27 -9.00
C ASP A 31 6.92 27.26 -9.10
N TYR A 32 6.12 27.41 -10.16
CA TYR A 32 4.98 26.55 -10.48
C TYR A 32 3.83 26.58 -9.45
N ALA A 33 3.81 27.58 -8.55
CA ALA A 33 2.77 27.77 -7.56
C ALA A 33 1.89 28.98 -7.89
N ILE A 34 0.56 28.79 -7.83
CA ILE A 34 -0.43 29.87 -7.90
C ILE A 34 -0.21 30.83 -6.71
N PHE A 35 0.01 30.26 -5.52
CA PHE A 35 0.50 30.99 -4.37
C PHE A 35 1.17 30.03 -3.36
N SER A 36 2.02 30.59 -2.51
CA SER A 36 2.52 29.92 -1.30
C SER A 36 2.38 30.87 -0.12
N ALA A 37 1.90 30.37 1.00
CA ALA A 37 1.69 31.15 2.21
C ALA A 37 2.25 30.39 3.42
N LYS A 38 2.75 31.13 4.43
CA LYS A 38 3.32 30.56 5.65
C LYS A 38 2.80 31.30 6.87
N LYS A 39 2.46 30.56 7.92
CA LYS A 39 2.21 31.09 9.26
C LYS A 39 2.82 30.14 10.28
N ASP A 40 3.59 30.70 11.21
CA ASP A 40 4.37 29.93 12.20
C ASP A 40 5.23 28.82 11.54
N LYS A 41 4.93 27.56 11.86
CA LYS A 41 5.59 26.36 11.33
C LYS A 41 4.73 25.62 10.31
N LEU A 42 3.71 26.27 9.76
CA LEU A 42 2.80 25.72 8.75
C LEU A 42 2.99 26.44 7.41
N ASN A 43 3.13 25.67 6.33
CA ASN A 43 3.18 26.16 4.96
C ASN A 43 1.97 25.62 4.19
N VAL A 44 1.35 26.48 3.38
CA VAL A 44 0.25 26.13 2.48
C VAL A 44 0.63 26.61 1.07
N THR A 45 0.81 25.69 0.15
CA THR A 45 1.19 26.00 -1.25
C THR A 45 0.17 25.42 -2.21
N VAL A 46 -0.30 26.19 -3.19
CA VAL A 46 -1.17 25.70 -4.26
C VAL A 46 -0.41 25.70 -5.57
N TYR A 47 -0.29 24.54 -6.22
CA TYR A 47 0.42 24.37 -7.49
C TYR A 47 -0.47 24.59 -8.72
N GLU A 48 0.11 25.01 -9.86
CA GLU A 48 -0.63 25.42 -11.07
C GLU A 48 -1.21 24.25 -11.89
N LYS A 49 -0.46 23.14 -12.04
CA LYS A 49 -0.87 22.00 -12.90
C LYS A 49 -1.89 21.11 -12.21
N GLY A 50 -3.18 21.36 -12.50
CA GLY A 50 -4.30 20.76 -11.80
C GLY A 50 -4.29 21.25 -10.35
N PRO A 51 -4.96 22.39 -10.05
CA PRO A 51 -4.71 23.10 -8.81
C PRO A 51 -4.71 22.16 -7.62
N LYS A 52 -3.63 22.13 -6.87
CA LYS A 52 -3.46 21.16 -5.77
C LYS A 52 -2.82 21.86 -4.59
N VAL A 53 -3.49 21.83 -3.45
CA VAL A 53 -2.93 22.32 -2.21
C VAL A 53 -1.96 21.30 -1.63
N LEU A 54 -0.86 21.79 -1.08
CA LEU A 54 0.09 21.11 -0.23
C LEU A 54 0.16 21.86 1.09
N VAL A 55 -0.33 21.22 2.16
CA VAL A 55 -0.24 21.72 3.53
C VAL A 55 0.88 20.97 4.23
N GLN A 56 1.88 21.66 4.77
CA GLN A 56 3.07 21.04 5.37
C GLN A 56 3.55 21.75 6.63
N GLY A 57 3.90 20.96 7.65
CA GLY A 57 4.54 21.43 8.87
C GLY A 57 3.73 21.18 10.15
N LYS A 58 4.05 21.91 11.23
CA LYS A 58 3.32 21.78 12.50
C LYS A 58 1.98 22.49 12.38
N GLY A 59 0.90 21.84 12.80
CA GLY A 59 -0.48 22.35 12.66
C GLY A 59 -1.19 21.87 11.38
N THR A 60 -0.58 20.98 10.58
CA THR A 60 -1.21 20.45 9.37
C THR A 60 -2.56 19.78 9.64
N LYS A 61 -2.66 18.94 10.68
CA LYS A 61 -3.92 18.26 11.04
C LYS A 61 -5.03 19.29 11.35
N ASP A 62 -4.74 20.22 12.24
CA ASP A 62 -5.68 21.25 12.69
C ASP A 62 -6.13 22.16 11.53
N PHE A 63 -5.18 22.60 10.69
CA PHE A 63 -5.53 23.41 9.52
C PHE A 63 -6.45 22.67 8.56
N ILE A 64 -6.24 21.36 8.35
CA ILE A 64 -7.13 20.58 7.52
C ILE A 64 -8.51 20.52 8.16
N GLN A 65 -8.58 20.07 9.41
CA GLN A 65 -9.84 19.79 10.11
C GLN A 65 -10.71 21.03 10.35
N PHE A 66 -10.09 22.18 10.63
CA PHE A 66 -10.82 23.39 11.02
C PHE A 66 -10.88 24.48 9.95
N THR A 67 -10.06 24.38 8.90
CA THR A 67 -9.99 25.38 7.84
C THR A 67 -10.22 24.76 6.46
N LEU A 68 -9.33 23.90 5.99
CA LEU A 68 -9.39 23.41 4.61
C LEU A 68 -10.67 22.61 4.33
N GLU A 69 -10.95 21.59 5.13
CA GLU A 69 -12.11 20.71 4.96
C GLU A 69 -13.44 21.47 5.08
N PRO A 70 -13.75 22.11 6.23
CA PRO A 70 -15.05 22.73 6.43
C PRO A 70 -15.25 24.03 5.64
N LYS A 71 -14.21 24.86 5.48
CA LYS A 71 -14.35 26.20 4.88
C LYS A 71 -14.00 26.28 3.40
N VAL A 72 -13.29 25.29 2.83
CA VAL A 72 -12.88 25.30 1.41
C VAL A 72 -13.42 24.09 0.66
N LEU A 73 -13.31 22.89 1.24
CA LEU A 73 -13.73 21.68 0.56
C LEU A 73 -15.22 21.37 0.75
N GLY A 74 -15.84 21.91 1.82
CA GLY A 74 -17.25 21.73 2.13
C GLY A 74 -17.60 20.33 2.66
N PHE A 75 -16.61 19.59 3.13
CA PHE A 75 -16.81 18.28 3.77
C PHE A 75 -15.88 18.14 4.97
N ALA A 76 -16.20 17.26 5.92
CA ALA A 76 -15.31 16.89 7.02
C ALA A 76 -14.97 15.41 6.88
N LYS A 77 -13.69 15.08 6.70
CA LYS A 77 -13.19 13.71 6.49
C LYS A 77 -12.14 13.33 7.51
N LEU A 78 -11.13 14.18 7.71
CA LEU A 78 -10.04 13.92 8.63
C LEU A 78 -10.54 14.00 10.09
N GLY A 79 -10.39 12.89 10.81
CA GLY A 79 -10.92 12.75 12.18
C GLY A 79 -12.38 12.34 12.27
N TYR A 80 -13.06 12.12 11.12
CA TYR A 80 -14.44 11.63 11.02
C TYR A 80 -14.50 10.28 10.29
N GLU A 81 -13.38 9.57 10.23
CA GLU A 81 -13.28 8.32 9.47
C GLU A 81 -14.25 7.25 9.98
N GLU A 82 -14.53 7.23 11.29
CA GLU A 82 -15.42 6.25 11.91
C GLU A 82 -16.90 6.51 11.57
N GLU A 83 -17.30 7.78 11.54
CA GLU A 83 -18.65 8.19 11.16
C GLU A 83 -18.90 7.99 9.66
N LEU A 84 -17.90 8.29 8.83
CA LEU A 84 -17.99 8.15 7.37
C LEU A 84 -17.86 6.70 6.90
N TYR A 85 -17.04 5.89 7.59
CA TYR A 85 -16.70 4.53 7.19
C TYR A 85 -16.80 3.55 8.38
N PRO A 86 -17.98 3.40 9.00
CA PRO A 86 -18.14 2.60 10.22
C PRO A 86 -17.68 1.15 10.06
N LYS A 87 -17.90 0.54 8.88
CA LYS A 87 -17.46 -0.83 8.56
C LYS A 87 -15.94 -1.05 8.63
N MET A 88 -15.13 0.00 8.49
CA MET A 88 -13.66 -0.06 8.62
C MET A 88 -13.22 -0.21 10.10
N PHE A 89 -14.09 0.14 11.03
CA PHE A 89 -13.85 0.01 12.48
C PHE A 89 -14.51 -1.25 13.06
N GLU A 90 -15.32 -1.97 12.29
CA GLU A 90 -15.80 -3.30 12.67
C GLU A 90 -14.68 -4.35 12.56
N PRO A 91 -14.70 -5.42 13.37
CA PRO A 91 -13.73 -6.51 13.27
C PRO A 91 -13.68 -7.14 11.89
N HIS A 92 -12.51 -7.17 11.26
CA HIS A 92 -12.34 -7.80 9.95
C HIS A 92 -10.89 -8.10 9.58
N PHE A 93 -10.71 -8.91 8.55
CA PHE A 93 -9.43 -9.11 7.88
C PHE A 93 -9.29 -8.21 6.65
N GLY A 94 -8.09 -7.69 6.43
CA GLY A 94 -7.68 -7.10 5.16
C GLY A 94 -6.57 -7.95 4.53
N ILE A 95 -6.63 -8.17 3.23
CA ILE A 95 -5.68 -9.01 2.47
C ILE A 95 -5.13 -8.21 1.28
N ASP A 96 -3.82 -8.24 1.09
CA ASP A 96 -3.16 -7.59 -0.05
C ASP A 96 -1.84 -8.32 -0.41
N GLU A 97 -1.28 -7.99 -1.58
CA GLU A 97 -0.05 -8.60 -2.08
C GLU A 97 1.01 -7.59 -2.54
N SER A 98 2.27 -8.06 -2.59
CA SER A 98 3.39 -7.34 -3.20
C SER A 98 4.24 -8.26 -4.07
N GLY A 99 4.87 -7.68 -5.09
CA GLY A 99 5.76 -8.42 -5.99
C GLY A 99 5.09 -9.05 -7.22
N LYS A 100 3.75 -8.90 -7.42
CA LYS A 100 3.05 -9.52 -8.56
C LYS A 100 3.55 -9.05 -9.93
N GLY A 101 3.98 -7.79 -10.03
CA GLY A 101 4.44 -7.14 -11.26
C GLY A 101 5.96 -7.07 -11.40
N ASP A 102 6.70 -7.58 -10.43
CA ASP A 102 8.16 -7.50 -10.37
C ASP A 102 8.77 -8.78 -10.97
N PHE A 103 9.66 -8.60 -11.96
CA PHE A 103 10.33 -9.73 -12.60
C PHE A 103 11.23 -10.49 -11.63
N PHE A 104 12.07 -9.75 -10.91
CA PHE A 104 12.87 -10.29 -9.81
C PHE A 104 12.05 -10.33 -8.52
N GLY A 105 12.41 -11.26 -7.65
CA GLY A 105 11.89 -11.35 -6.30
C GLY A 105 10.60 -12.15 -6.13
N PRO A 106 10.16 -12.28 -4.88
CA PRO A 106 9.07 -13.16 -4.50
C PRO A 106 7.72 -12.61 -4.93
N LEU A 107 6.69 -13.44 -4.77
CA LEU A 107 5.33 -12.98 -4.56
C LEU A 107 5.04 -13.08 -3.06
N VAL A 108 4.61 -11.99 -2.46
CA VAL A 108 4.27 -11.94 -1.02
C VAL A 108 2.81 -11.60 -0.88
N ILE A 109 2.05 -12.46 -0.23
CA ILE A 109 0.67 -12.19 0.19
C ILE A 109 0.70 -11.96 1.69
N ALA A 110 -0.01 -10.97 2.18
CA ALA A 110 -0.20 -10.76 3.60
C ALA A 110 -1.66 -10.50 3.90
N GLY A 111 -2.01 -10.71 5.17
CA GLY A 111 -3.30 -10.34 5.70
C GLY A 111 -3.19 -9.92 7.14
N ALA A 112 -4.07 -9.02 7.57
CA ALA A 112 -4.08 -8.47 8.90
C ALA A 112 -5.51 -8.39 9.44
N TYR A 113 -5.68 -8.69 10.72
CA TYR A 113 -6.90 -8.45 11.48
C TYR A 113 -6.88 -7.05 12.08
N THR A 114 -8.01 -6.37 12.04
CA THR A 114 -8.24 -5.15 12.80
C THR A 114 -9.60 -5.18 13.49
N ASP A 115 -9.71 -4.41 14.57
CA ASP A 115 -10.95 -4.04 15.23
C ASP A 115 -10.97 -2.52 15.44
N LYS A 116 -12.01 -1.99 16.09
CA LYS A 116 -12.15 -0.55 16.34
C LYS A 116 -10.92 0.09 16.99
N THR A 117 -10.34 -0.58 17.99
CA THR A 117 -9.20 -0.03 18.75
C THR A 117 -7.93 -0.07 17.92
N LEU A 118 -7.68 -1.20 17.25
CA LEU A 118 -6.55 -1.36 16.33
C LEU A 118 -6.63 -0.40 15.16
N THR A 119 -7.79 -0.27 14.51
CA THR A 119 -8.01 0.64 13.38
C THR A 119 -7.64 2.06 13.77
N ARG A 120 -8.10 2.56 14.93
CA ARG A 120 -7.71 3.89 15.45
C ARG A 120 -6.19 4.01 15.65
N SER A 121 -5.59 3.05 16.35
CA SER A 121 -4.15 3.06 16.61
C SER A 121 -3.31 3.02 15.33
N LEU A 122 -3.74 2.28 14.31
CA LEU A 122 -3.04 2.15 13.02
C LEU A 122 -3.17 3.43 12.19
N ILE A 123 -4.35 4.07 12.19
CA ILE A 123 -4.54 5.40 11.59
C ILE A 123 -3.60 6.42 12.25
N ASP A 124 -3.53 6.45 13.59
CA ASP A 124 -2.67 7.36 14.33
C ASP A 124 -1.17 7.10 14.07
N ALA A 125 -0.78 5.84 13.91
CA ALA A 125 0.56 5.46 13.48
C ALA A 125 0.90 5.91 12.04
N GLY A 126 -0.12 6.26 11.24
CA GLY A 126 0.03 6.73 9.87
C GLY A 126 0.05 5.60 8.83
N VAL A 127 -0.58 4.47 9.13
CA VAL A 127 -0.88 3.43 8.15
C VAL A 127 -1.69 4.03 7.01
N THR A 128 -1.25 3.77 5.78
CA THR A 128 -1.85 4.28 4.56
C THR A 128 -1.41 3.41 3.40
N ASP A 129 -1.92 3.70 2.20
CA ASP A 129 -1.53 3.04 0.95
C ASP A 129 0.00 2.96 0.82
N SER A 130 0.50 1.73 0.75
CA SER A 130 1.93 1.43 0.69
C SER A 130 2.62 2.04 -0.53
N LYS A 131 1.87 2.28 -1.62
CA LYS A 131 2.37 2.87 -2.86
C LYS A 131 2.71 4.36 -2.71
N LYS A 132 2.17 5.04 -1.68
CA LYS A 132 2.36 6.47 -1.43
C LYS A 132 3.51 6.77 -0.47
N ILE A 133 4.19 5.76 0.04
CA ILE A 133 5.23 5.90 1.07
C ILE A 133 6.53 5.21 0.66
N SER A 134 7.66 5.72 1.16
CA SER A 134 8.99 5.18 0.83
C SER A 134 9.24 3.85 1.53
N ASP A 135 10.16 3.05 0.99
CA ASP A 135 10.56 1.77 1.57
C ASP A 135 11.06 1.92 3.04
N LEU A 136 11.77 3.01 3.35
CA LEU A 136 12.17 3.32 4.74
C LEU A 136 10.97 3.56 5.67
N LYS A 137 9.90 4.19 5.15
CA LYS A 137 8.67 4.39 5.93
C LYS A 137 7.89 3.09 6.06
N ILE A 138 7.89 2.24 5.03
CA ILE A 138 7.33 0.88 5.08
C ILE A 138 7.99 0.06 6.19
N GLN A 139 9.32 0.03 6.26
CA GLN A 139 10.05 -0.70 7.31
C GLN A 139 9.68 -0.21 8.72
N LYS A 140 9.64 1.11 8.91
CA LYS A 140 9.24 1.71 10.20
C LYS A 140 7.80 1.35 10.57
N LEU A 141 6.86 1.48 9.64
CA LEU A 141 5.45 1.15 9.89
C LEU A 141 5.26 -0.35 10.11
N SER A 142 5.96 -1.21 9.37
CA SER A 142 5.89 -2.66 9.56
C SER A 142 6.30 -3.05 10.98
N LYS A 143 7.35 -2.43 11.53
CA LYS A 143 7.74 -2.65 12.93
C LYS A 143 6.64 -2.22 13.90
N ILE A 144 6.08 -1.02 13.72
CA ILE A 144 4.98 -0.51 14.55
C ILE A 144 3.76 -1.43 14.49
N ILE A 145 3.37 -1.88 13.30
CA ILE A 145 2.25 -2.80 13.09
C ILE A 145 2.48 -4.10 13.85
N LYS A 146 3.67 -4.70 13.72
CA LYS A 146 4.02 -5.98 14.37
C LYS A 146 4.06 -5.88 15.90
N GLU A 147 4.28 -4.70 16.44
CA GLU A 147 4.32 -4.42 17.88
C GLU A 147 2.95 -3.94 18.44
N ALA A 148 1.95 -3.73 17.59
CA ALA A 148 0.64 -3.22 17.99
C ALA A 148 -0.13 -4.25 18.85
N PRO A 149 -0.62 -3.89 20.05
CA PRO A 149 -1.33 -4.82 20.92
C PRO A 149 -2.59 -5.41 20.27
N GLY A 150 -2.70 -6.73 20.22
CA GLY A 150 -3.88 -7.44 19.72
C GLY A 150 -3.91 -7.68 18.20
N ILE A 151 -2.91 -7.18 17.46
CA ILE A 151 -2.74 -7.43 16.03
C ILE A 151 -2.59 -8.93 15.78
N GLU A 152 -3.29 -9.44 14.77
CA GLU A 152 -3.03 -10.75 14.20
C GLU A 152 -2.79 -10.58 12.72
N TYR A 153 -1.76 -11.21 12.19
CA TYR A 153 -1.43 -11.12 10.78
C TYR A 153 -0.84 -12.44 10.28
N ASP A 154 -0.85 -12.62 8.97
CA ASP A 154 -0.24 -13.74 8.28
C ASP A 154 0.51 -13.25 7.06
N VAL A 155 1.64 -13.89 6.73
CA VAL A 155 2.44 -13.57 5.55
C VAL A 155 2.85 -14.86 4.86
N ILE A 156 2.45 -14.97 3.60
CA ILE A 156 2.81 -16.06 2.71
C ILE A 156 3.85 -15.52 1.72
N LEU A 157 5.12 -15.86 1.96
CA LEU A 157 6.22 -15.54 1.06
C LEU A 157 6.47 -16.70 0.10
N ILE A 158 6.27 -16.46 -1.19
CA ILE A 158 6.56 -17.41 -2.26
C ILE A 158 7.82 -16.95 -2.98
N ASN A 159 8.96 -17.56 -2.62
CA ASN A 159 10.25 -17.26 -3.25
C ASN A 159 10.24 -17.64 -4.75
N PRO A 160 11.13 -17.07 -5.58
CA PRO A 160 11.07 -17.27 -7.02
C PRO A 160 11.14 -18.74 -7.46
N SER A 161 11.95 -19.58 -6.82
CA SER A 161 12.01 -21.01 -7.11
C SER A 161 10.64 -21.69 -6.94
N LYS A 162 9.99 -21.48 -5.78
CA LYS A 162 8.67 -22.05 -5.51
C LYS A 162 7.58 -21.41 -6.37
N TYR A 163 7.70 -20.11 -6.63
CA TYR A 163 6.80 -19.39 -7.53
C TYR A 163 6.79 -20.04 -8.91
N ASN A 164 7.96 -20.33 -9.48
CA ASN A 164 8.08 -20.92 -10.81
C ASN A 164 7.49 -22.34 -10.86
N GLU A 165 7.69 -23.13 -9.81
CA GLU A 165 7.07 -24.46 -9.64
C GLU A 165 5.53 -24.35 -9.61
N LEU A 166 5.00 -23.51 -8.72
CA LEU A 166 3.55 -23.31 -8.57
C LEU A 166 2.91 -22.74 -9.82
N TYR A 167 3.56 -21.78 -10.48
CA TYR A 167 3.07 -21.21 -11.72
C TYR A 167 3.01 -22.24 -12.84
N LYS A 168 3.99 -23.15 -12.93
CA LYS A 168 3.99 -24.24 -13.90
C LYS A 168 2.80 -25.20 -13.69
N SER A 169 2.44 -25.49 -12.43
CA SER A 169 1.29 -26.35 -12.13
C SER A 169 -0.07 -25.65 -12.26
N ILE A 170 -0.15 -24.36 -11.89
CA ILE A 170 -1.42 -23.60 -11.85
C ILE A 170 -1.74 -22.97 -13.21
N GLY A 171 -0.70 -22.54 -13.94
CA GLY A 171 -0.77 -21.94 -15.29
C GLY A 171 -1.37 -20.53 -15.34
N ASN A 172 -1.72 -19.91 -14.21
CA ASN A 172 -2.38 -18.62 -14.18
C ASN A 172 -2.05 -17.83 -12.90
N LEU A 173 -1.57 -16.59 -13.05
CA LEU A 173 -1.19 -15.73 -11.93
C LEU A 173 -2.39 -15.40 -11.02
N ASN A 174 -3.57 -15.12 -11.58
CA ASN A 174 -4.74 -14.78 -10.77
C ASN A 174 -5.22 -15.98 -9.94
N LYS A 175 -5.08 -17.21 -10.45
CA LYS A 175 -5.35 -18.41 -9.65
C LYS A 175 -4.32 -18.60 -8.52
N LEU A 176 -3.04 -18.31 -8.78
CA LEU A 176 -1.99 -18.35 -7.75
C LEU A 176 -2.23 -17.30 -6.66
N LEU A 177 -2.61 -16.07 -7.05
CA LEU A 177 -3.02 -15.02 -6.12
C LEU A 177 -4.23 -15.46 -5.30
N ALA A 178 -5.27 -15.97 -5.95
CA ALA A 178 -6.47 -16.44 -5.27
C ALA A 178 -6.18 -17.55 -4.25
N TRP A 179 -5.31 -18.49 -4.59
CA TRP A 179 -4.83 -19.50 -3.65
C TRP A 179 -4.11 -18.88 -2.44
N GLY A 180 -3.20 -17.93 -2.69
CA GLY A 180 -2.45 -17.25 -1.63
C GLY A 180 -3.35 -16.43 -0.71
N HIS A 181 -4.27 -15.64 -1.26
CA HIS A 181 -5.24 -14.84 -0.51
C HIS A 181 -6.16 -15.74 0.32
N ALA A 182 -6.71 -16.79 -0.29
CA ALA A 182 -7.54 -17.76 0.43
C ALA A 182 -6.79 -18.46 1.57
N LYS A 183 -5.54 -18.88 1.34
CA LYS A 183 -4.72 -19.49 2.37
C LYS A 183 -4.43 -18.52 3.52
N CYS A 184 -4.18 -17.25 3.20
CA CYS A 184 -4.00 -16.20 4.20
C CYS A 184 -5.26 -15.99 5.03
N ILE A 185 -6.44 -15.95 4.39
CA ILE A 185 -7.75 -15.88 5.07
C ILE A 185 -7.95 -17.07 6.00
N GLU A 186 -7.70 -18.31 5.55
CA GLU A 186 -7.80 -19.50 6.41
C GLU A 186 -6.92 -19.38 7.67
N ASN A 187 -5.66 -18.97 7.50
CA ASN A 187 -4.72 -18.82 8.61
C ASN A 187 -5.18 -17.75 9.60
N LEU A 188 -5.77 -16.65 9.12
CA LEU A 188 -6.33 -15.59 9.96
C LEU A 188 -7.62 -16.03 10.67
N CYS A 189 -8.50 -16.77 9.99
CA CYS A 189 -9.69 -17.36 10.61
C CYS A 189 -9.31 -18.30 11.76
N ALA A 190 -8.20 -19.04 11.65
CA ALA A 190 -7.69 -19.88 12.74
C ALA A 190 -7.20 -19.04 13.94
N LYS A 191 -6.59 -17.87 13.70
CA LYS A 191 -6.11 -16.95 14.75
C LYS A 191 -7.25 -16.14 15.40
N LYS A 192 -8.27 -15.75 14.62
CA LYS A 192 -9.43 -14.95 15.06
C LYS A 192 -10.75 -15.58 14.57
N PRO A 193 -11.20 -16.69 15.18
CA PRO A 193 -12.37 -17.44 14.72
C PRO A 193 -13.70 -16.66 14.82
N HIS A 194 -13.76 -15.61 15.63
CA HIS A 194 -14.95 -14.76 15.77
C HIS A 194 -15.04 -13.66 14.71
N CYS A 195 -14.00 -13.48 13.88
CA CYS A 195 -13.99 -12.50 12.81
C CYS A 195 -14.71 -13.07 11.58
N GLN A 196 -15.85 -12.47 11.22
CA GLN A 196 -16.74 -12.99 10.17
C GLN A 196 -16.63 -12.24 8.85
N ARG A 197 -15.64 -11.34 8.69
CA ARG A 197 -15.50 -10.51 7.49
C ARG A 197 -14.05 -10.46 7.02
N ALA A 198 -13.85 -10.52 5.70
CA ALA A 198 -12.60 -10.21 5.05
C ALA A 198 -12.81 -9.24 3.89
N LEU A 199 -11.81 -8.39 3.64
CA LEU A 199 -11.75 -7.47 2.50
C LEU A 199 -10.45 -7.70 1.73
N SER A 200 -10.54 -7.79 0.41
CA SER A 200 -9.38 -7.92 -0.50
C SER A 200 -9.50 -6.94 -1.66
N ASP A 201 -8.36 -6.48 -2.19
CA ASP A 201 -8.34 -5.78 -3.48
C ASP A 201 -8.81 -6.74 -4.60
N GLN A 202 -9.57 -6.22 -5.54
CA GLN A 202 -10.13 -7.00 -6.63
C GLN A 202 -9.14 -7.12 -7.79
N PHE A 203 -8.41 -8.24 -7.85
CA PHE A 203 -7.43 -8.53 -8.92
C PHE A 203 -7.99 -9.40 -10.06
N ALA A 204 -9.18 -9.99 -9.89
CA ALA A 204 -9.84 -10.85 -10.88
C ALA A 204 -11.37 -10.82 -10.69
N LYS A 205 -12.12 -11.61 -11.47
CA LYS A 205 -13.53 -11.88 -11.19
C LYS A 205 -13.67 -12.44 -9.77
N SER A 206 -14.64 -11.97 -9.01
CA SER A 206 -14.80 -12.30 -7.58
C SER A 206 -14.85 -13.81 -7.31
N SER A 207 -15.47 -14.55 -8.24
CA SER A 207 -15.57 -16.02 -8.20
C SER A 207 -14.23 -16.75 -8.17
N VAL A 208 -13.14 -16.14 -8.66
CA VAL A 208 -11.80 -16.75 -8.66
C VAL A 208 -11.27 -16.88 -7.23
N LEU A 209 -11.40 -15.83 -6.42
CA LEU A 209 -11.01 -15.88 -5.01
C LEU A 209 -12.01 -16.68 -4.17
N GLU A 210 -13.32 -16.47 -4.38
CA GLU A 210 -14.38 -17.18 -3.65
C GLU A 210 -14.26 -18.71 -3.80
N SER A 211 -13.99 -19.19 -5.01
CA SER A 211 -13.80 -20.63 -5.27
C SER A 211 -12.52 -21.21 -4.66
N SER A 212 -11.55 -20.36 -4.30
CA SER A 212 -10.28 -20.76 -3.70
C SER A 212 -10.35 -20.82 -2.16
N LEU A 213 -11.40 -20.28 -1.54
CA LEU A 213 -11.59 -20.28 -0.08
C LEU A 213 -11.60 -21.71 0.48
N GLY A 214 -10.93 -21.89 1.61
CA GLY A 214 -10.98 -23.14 2.36
C GLY A 214 -12.23 -23.23 3.25
N PRO A 215 -12.30 -24.24 4.13
CA PRO A 215 -13.47 -24.46 4.97
C PRO A 215 -13.81 -23.29 5.89
N MET A 216 -12.82 -22.63 6.51
CA MET A 216 -13.09 -21.54 7.45
C MET A 216 -13.49 -20.26 6.72
N GLY A 217 -12.81 -19.95 5.62
CA GLY A 217 -13.04 -18.79 4.77
C GLY A 217 -14.40 -18.85 4.06
N LYS A 218 -14.93 -20.05 3.80
CA LYS A 218 -16.31 -20.20 3.27
C LYS A 218 -17.40 -19.75 4.26
N ASN A 219 -17.08 -19.65 5.55
CA ASN A 219 -18.02 -19.24 6.58
C ASN A 219 -17.97 -17.74 6.89
N ILE A 220 -17.13 -16.97 6.19
CA ILE A 220 -17.02 -15.52 6.37
C ILE A 220 -17.60 -14.77 5.16
N ILE A 221 -17.95 -13.51 5.39
CA ILE A 221 -18.34 -12.58 4.33
C ILE A 221 -17.04 -12.05 3.69
N LEU A 222 -16.76 -12.50 2.47
CA LEU A 222 -15.66 -11.97 1.66
C LEU A 222 -16.16 -10.82 0.79
N GLU A 223 -15.64 -9.62 1.04
CA GLU A 223 -15.84 -8.45 0.21
C GLU A 223 -14.61 -8.25 -0.70
N GLN A 224 -14.87 -7.94 -1.98
CA GLN A 224 -13.83 -7.60 -2.95
C GLN A 224 -14.20 -6.28 -3.62
N ARG A 225 -13.28 -5.31 -3.60
CA ARG A 225 -13.48 -4.03 -4.27
C ARG A 225 -12.17 -3.51 -4.84
N THR A 226 -12.28 -2.63 -5.83
CA THR A 226 -11.12 -1.85 -6.27
C THR A 226 -10.77 -0.81 -5.21
N LYS A 227 -9.48 -0.45 -5.12
CA LYS A 227 -8.96 0.50 -4.12
C LYS A 227 -9.22 0.05 -2.68
N ALA A 228 -9.13 -1.25 -2.45
CA ALA A 228 -9.35 -1.78 -1.12
C ALA A 228 -8.34 -1.23 -0.09
N GLU A 229 -7.18 -0.74 -0.52
CA GLU A 229 -6.16 -0.08 0.32
C GLU A 229 -6.61 1.21 1.01
N GLU A 230 -7.80 1.74 0.69
CA GLU A 230 -8.42 2.80 1.49
C GLU A 230 -8.89 2.29 2.86
N ASP A 231 -9.08 0.98 3.01
CA ASP A 231 -9.34 0.32 4.27
C ASP A 231 -8.04 0.06 5.05
N VAL A 232 -8.07 0.30 6.36
CA VAL A 232 -6.90 0.21 7.23
C VAL A 232 -6.37 -1.21 7.36
N ALA A 233 -7.21 -2.24 7.38
CA ALA A 233 -6.75 -3.62 7.47
C ALA A 233 -6.01 -4.02 6.19
N VAL A 234 -6.54 -3.63 5.02
CA VAL A 234 -5.92 -3.89 3.72
C VAL A 234 -4.63 -3.09 3.56
N ALA A 235 -4.61 -1.81 3.97
CA ALA A 235 -3.39 -1.01 3.99
C ALA A 235 -2.32 -1.62 4.91
N THR A 236 -2.72 -2.16 6.06
CA THR A 236 -1.83 -2.86 7.00
C THR A 236 -1.23 -4.11 6.35
N ALA A 237 -2.05 -4.93 5.70
CA ALA A 237 -1.58 -6.08 4.92
C ALA A 237 -0.62 -5.66 3.80
N SER A 238 -0.95 -4.60 3.08
CA SER A 238 -0.10 -4.03 2.01
C SER A 238 1.30 -3.65 2.51
N ILE A 239 1.38 -2.97 3.66
CA ILE A 239 2.64 -2.59 4.29
C ILE A 239 3.45 -3.83 4.68
N LEU A 240 2.80 -4.83 5.29
CA LEU A 240 3.45 -6.10 5.66
C LEU A 240 4.00 -6.84 4.43
N ALA A 241 3.19 -7.02 3.40
CA ALA A 241 3.60 -7.67 2.16
C ALA A 241 4.76 -6.91 1.48
N ARG A 242 4.65 -5.58 1.40
CA ARG A 242 5.68 -4.74 0.80
C ARG A 242 6.98 -4.79 1.60
N ASN A 243 6.93 -4.76 2.93
CA ASN A 243 8.13 -4.86 3.75
C ASN A 243 8.90 -6.16 3.49
N HIS A 244 8.21 -7.29 3.52
CA HIS A 244 8.81 -8.59 3.25
C HIS A 244 9.37 -8.71 1.82
N PHE A 245 8.70 -8.11 0.83
CA PHE A 245 9.21 -8.03 -0.54
C PHE A 245 10.51 -7.23 -0.60
N VAL A 246 10.57 -6.05 0.04
CA VAL A 246 11.76 -5.19 0.04
C VAL A 246 12.93 -5.85 0.78
N GLU A 247 12.69 -6.45 1.94
CA GLU A 247 13.72 -7.18 2.70
C GLU A 247 14.33 -8.31 1.87
N TRP A 248 13.52 -9.05 1.12
CA TRP A 248 14.01 -10.08 0.21
C TRP A 248 14.88 -9.49 -0.91
N MET A 249 14.44 -8.39 -1.53
CA MET A 249 15.18 -7.73 -2.62
C MET A 249 16.54 -7.19 -2.13
N ASP A 250 16.58 -6.61 -0.92
CA ASP A 250 17.80 -6.12 -0.30
C ASP A 250 18.75 -7.28 0.02
N ALA A 251 18.23 -8.40 0.53
CA ALA A 251 19.03 -9.60 0.81
C ALA A 251 19.63 -10.19 -0.47
N ALA A 252 18.82 -10.34 -1.53
CA ALA A 252 19.29 -10.83 -2.82
C ALA A 252 20.31 -9.87 -3.46
N SER A 253 20.10 -8.56 -3.36
CA SER A 253 21.06 -7.56 -3.87
C SER A 253 22.42 -7.67 -3.18
N LYS A 254 22.42 -7.92 -1.86
CA LYS A 254 23.66 -8.18 -1.10
C LYS A 254 24.31 -9.51 -1.49
N GLU A 255 23.53 -10.58 -1.64
CA GLU A 255 24.02 -11.91 -2.01
C GLU A 255 24.74 -11.92 -3.36
N TYR A 256 24.19 -11.22 -4.35
CA TYR A 256 24.75 -11.18 -5.71
C TYR A 256 25.63 -9.94 -5.99
N ASN A 257 25.87 -9.10 -4.98
CA ASN A 257 26.68 -7.89 -5.05
C ASN A 257 26.30 -6.98 -6.25
N ILE A 258 25.00 -6.83 -6.49
CA ILE A 258 24.42 -5.96 -7.53
C ILE A 258 23.08 -5.42 -7.02
N GLU A 259 22.74 -4.18 -7.37
CA GLU A 259 21.39 -3.68 -7.15
C GLU A 259 20.39 -4.47 -8.02
N ILE A 260 19.45 -5.17 -7.39
CA ILE A 260 18.36 -5.86 -8.09
C ILE A 260 17.17 -4.88 -8.19
N PRO A 261 16.88 -4.33 -9.39
CA PRO A 261 15.82 -3.36 -9.53
C PRO A 261 14.44 -4.02 -9.50
N LYS A 262 13.46 -3.27 -8.99
CA LYS A 262 12.04 -3.62 -8.96
C LYS A 262 11.40 -3.40 -10.35
N GLY A 263 10.26 -4.05 -10.61
CA GLY A 263 9.47 -3.94 -11.83
C GLY A 263 9.99 -4.80 -12.98
N ALA A 264 9.86 -4.27 -14.21
CA ALA A 264 10.24 -4.94 -15.46
C ALA A 264 10.87 -3.97 -16.50
N SER A 265 11.59 -2.96 -16.02
CA SER A 265 12.16 -1.87 -16.84
C SER A 265 13.46 -2.26 -17.58
N MET A 266 14.06 -1.34 -18.33
CA MET A 266 15.36 -1.56 -18.98
C MET A 266 16.47 -1.91 -17.96
N LYS A 267 16.47 -1.27 -16.78
CA LYS A 267 17.39 -1.59 -15.68
C LYS A 267 17.30 -3.04 -15.23
N VAL A 268 16.09 -3.63 -15.27
CA VAL A 268 15.88 -5.05 -14.95
C VAL A 268 16.57 -5.95 -15.96
N LYS A 269 16.59 -5.57 -17.24
CA LYS A 269 17.31 -6.31 -18.27
C LYS A 269 18.83 -6.18 -18.10
N GLU A 270 19.33 -5.00 -17.76
CA GLU A 270 20.75 -4.79 -17.49
C GLU A 270 21.24 -5.65 -16.31
N ALA A 271 20.50 -5.64 -15.20
CA ALA A 271 20.78 -6.51 -14.06
C ALA A 271 20.69 -8.00 -14.43
N GLY A 272 19.69 -8.40 -15.22
CA GLY A 272 19.55 -9.77 -15.72
C GLY A 272 20.73 -10.21 -16.59
N ASN A 273 21.20 -9.36 -17.51
CA ASN A 273 22.40 -9.62 -18.32
C ASN A 273 23.63 -9.83 -17.45
N PHE A 274 23.83 -8.99 -16.42
CA PHE A 274 24.93 -9.14 -15.49
C PHE A 274 24.87 -10.49 -14.75
N LEU A 275 23.71 -10.81 -14.17
CA LEU A 275 23.51 -12.02 -13.38
C LEU A 275 23.67 -13.29 -14.22
N VAL A 276 23.13 -13.30 -15.45
CA VAL A 276 23.27 -14.44 -16.37
C VAL A 276 24.72 -14.60 -16.83
N LYS A 277 25.43 -13.50 -17.11
CA LYS A 277 26.86 -13.55 -17.48
C LYS A 277 27.74 -14.07 -16.33
N ALA A 278 27.43 -13.67 -15.09
CA ALA A 278 28.22 -14.02 -13.91
C ALA A 278 27.93 -15.43 -13.37
N HIS A 279 26.66 -15.87 -13.42
CA HIS A 279 26.21 -17.10 -12.73
C HIS A 279 25.55 -18.12 -13.66
N GLY A 280 25.48 -17.85 -14.96
CA GLY A 280 24.76 -18.66 -15.94
C GLY A 280 23.23 -18.47 -15.88
N VAL A 281 22.53 -18.90 -16.94
CA VAL A 281 21.07 -18.73 -17.09
C VAL A 281 20.27 -19.36 -15.94
N GLY A 282 20.78 -20.44 -15.34
CA GLY A 282 20.13 -21.15 -14.23
C GLY A 282 19.82 -20.28 -13.01
N ILE A 283 20.54 -19.16 -12.82
CA ILE A 283 20.29 -18.24 -11.71
C ILE A 283 18.87 -17.67 -11.73
N LEU A 284 18.30 -17.43 -12.92
CA LEU A 284 16.99 -16.80 -13.07
C LEU A 284 15.89 -17.62 -12.37
N SER A 285 16.02 -18.95 -12.32
CA SER A 285 15.07 -19.82 -11.62
C SER A 285 14.99 -19.54 -10.11
N LYS A 286 16.07 -19.03 -9.51
CA LYS A 286 16.19 -18.75 -8.08
C LYS A 286 15.78 -17.34 -7.69
N ILE A 287 15.88 -16.39 -8.62
CA ILE A 287 15.72 -14.96 -8.34
C ILE A 287 14.57 -14.28 -9.10
N ALA A 288 14.04 -14.91 -10.15
CA ALA A 288 13.08 -14.29 -11.06
C ALA A 288 11.86 -15.17 -11.38
N LYS A 289 10.79 -14.53 -11.84
CA LYS A 289 9.55 -15.16 -12.30
C LYS A 289 9.65 -15.46 -13.80
N LEU A 290 9.87 -16.73 -14.16
CA LEU A 290 10.28 -17.13 -15.52
C LEU A 290 9.19 -17.02 -16.59
N HIS A 291 7.92 -16.96 -16.21
CA HIS A 291 6.81 -16.79 -17.18
C HIS A 291 6.68 -15.36 -17.73
N PHE A 292 7.42 -14.39 -17.17
CA PHE A 292 7.39 -13.01 -17.68
C PHE A 292 8.03 -12.95 -19.06
N LYS A 293 7.50 -12.10 -19.96
CA LYS A 293 8.13 -11.82 -21.26
C LYS A 293 9.59 -11.38 -21.12
N THR A 294 9.95 -10.73 -20.02
CA THR A 294 11.32 -10.34 -19.70
C THR A 294 12.28 -11.54 -19.67
N ALA A 295 11.83 -12.72 -19.24
CA ALA A 295 12.68 -13.92 -19.18
C ALA A 295 13.16 -14.40 -20.57
N GLN A 296 12.38 -14.15 -21.64
CA GLN A 296 12.69 -14.55 -23.02
C GLN A 296 13.96 -13.89 -23.58
N ASN A 297 14.55 -12.93 -22.88
CA ASN A 297 15.84 -12.34 -23.27
C ASN A 297 17.01 -13.31 -22.98
N TRP A 298 16.79 -14.38 -22.19
CA TRP A 298 17.84 -15.33 -21.77
C TRP A 298 17.45 -16.81 -21.82
N LEU A 299 16.15 -17.13 -21.90
CA LEU A 299 15.62 -18.50 -22.04
C LEU A 299 15.32 -18.81 -23.50
#